data_AF-A0A8X7RE13-F1
#
_entry.id   AF-A0A8X7RE13-F1
#
_cell.length_a   1.000
_cell.length_b   1.000
_cell.length_c   1.000
_cell.angle_alpha   90.00
_cell.angle_beta   90.00
_cell.angle_gamma   90.00
#
_symmetry.space_group_name_H-M   'P 1'
#
loop_
_entity.id
_entity.type
_entity.pdbx_description
1 polymer ?
#
loop_
_entity_poly.entity_id
_entity_poly.type
_entity_poly.pdbx_seq_one_letter_code
_entity_poly.pdbx_strand_id
1 'polypeptide(L)'
;MPETVIGCSHNSSVFQTTGSGIVGLSWDRSSLISQMGKNMHGAFSFCLSPGGTSKINFGSNAIVSGNGTVSTPMFLKKAKPGFYYLNLDAVSVGETRVETLGTPFHAVDSNMINCMLLAHELL
;
A
#
# COMPACT_ATOMS: atom_id res chain seq x y z
N MET A 1 -0.12 -9.66 18.12
CA MET A 1 -1.07 -10.20 17.13
C MET A 1 -1.06 -11.72 17.24
N PRO A 2 -1.68 -12.28 18.29
CA PRO A 2 -1.92 -13.72 18.36
C PRO A 2 -2.93 -14.13 17.27
N GLU A 3 -2.88 -15.37 16.81
CA GLU A 3 -3.85 -15.98 15.86
C GLU A 3 -3.83 -15.44 14.41
N THR A 4 -2.70 -14.95 13.92
CA THR A 4 -2.56 -14.64 12.49
C THR A 4 -2.63 -15.90 11.63
N VAL A 5 -3.56 -15.92 10.68
CA VAL A 5 -3.69 -16.96 9.67
C VAL A 5 -2.63 -16.71 8.59
N ILE A 6 -1.73 -17.67 8.45
CA ILE A 6 -0.66 -17.67 7.44
C ILE A 6 -0.90 -18.85 6.51
N GLY A 7 -0.95 -18.59 5.20
CA GLY A 7 -1.08 -19.63 4.18
C GLY A 7 0.23 -20.40 3.99
N CYS A 8 0.13 -21.68 3.66
CA CYS A 8 1.29 -22.54 3.34
C CYS A 8 1.33 -22.83 1.83
N SER A 9 2.52 -22.80 1.25
CA SER A 9 2.75 -23.18 -0.15
C SER A 9 3.83 -24.26 -0.23
N HIS A 10 3.59 -25.27 -1.07
CA HIS A 10 4.52 -26.39 -1.29
C HIS A 10 5.35 -26.23 -2.57
N ASN A 11 4.80 -25.58 -3.59
CA ASN A 11 5.49 -25.28 -4.85
C ASN A 11 5.18 -23.85 -5.27
N SER A 12 6.13 -22.94 -5.09
CA SER A 12 6.04 -21.55 -5.54
C SER A 12 7.03 -21.31 -6.68
N SER A 13 6.55 -21.30 -7.92
CA SER A 13 7.37 -21.03 -9.11
C SER A 13 7.53 -19.53 -9.43
N VAL A 14 6.86 -18.66 -8.66
CA VAL A 14 6.63 -17.25 -9.04
C VAL A 14 7.72 -16.30 -8.51
N PHE A 15 8.46 -16.66 -7.46
CA PHE A 15 9.41 -15.76 -6.81
C PHE A 15 10.77 -16.43 -6.59
N GLN A 16 11.79 -15.99 -7.34
CA GLN A 16 13.20 -16.33 -7.09
C GLN A 16 13.75 -15.38 -6.02
N THR A 17 13.39 -15.60 -4.76
CA THR A 17 13.86 -14.75 -3.66
C THR A 17 14.53 -15.59 -2.58
N THR A 18 15.40 -14.97 -1.78
CA THR A 18 15.98 -15.57 -0.57
C THR A 18 14.99 -15.65 0.61
N GLY A 19 13.75 -15.19 0.42
CA GLY A 19 12.72 -15.17 1.46
C GLY A 19 11.92 -16.46 1.54
N SER A 20 11.38 -16.76 2.72
CA SER A 20 10.53 -17.95 2.96
C SER A 20 9.06 -17.78 2.56
N GLY A 21 8.66 -16.61 2.04
CA GLY A 21 7.27 -16.32 1.69
C GLY A 21 7.02 -14.86 1.33
N ILE A 22 5.74 -14.48 1.30
CA ILE A 22 5.25 -13.16 0.90
C ILE A 22 4.38 -12.58 2.01
N VAL A 23 4.59 -11.30 2.32
CA VAL A 23 3.70 -10.55 3.21
C VAL A 23 2.69 -9.79 2.35
N GLY A 24 1.42 -10.21 2.40
CA GLY A 24 0.34 -9.53 1.70
C GLY A 24 -0.09 -8.25 2.42
N LEU A 25 -0.01 -7.12 1.73
CA LEU A 25 -0.38 -5.80 2.27
C LEU A 25 -1.69 -5.25 1.68
N SER A 26 -2.45 -6.05 0.94
CA SER A 26 -3.71 -5.65 0.30
C SER A 26 -4.84 -5.38 1.31
N TRP A 27 -5.99 -4.91 0.84
CA TRP A 27 -7.22 -4.77 1.65
C TRP A 27 -7.96 -6.11 1.85
N ASP A 28 -7.46 -7.22 1.34
CA ASP A 28 -8.16 -8.50 1.45
C ASP A 28 -8.18 -9.02 2.89
N ARG A 29 -9.20 -9.80 3.25
CA ARG A 29 -9.36 -10.34 4.61
C ARG A 29 -8.16 -11.16 5.08
N SER A 30 -7.48 -11.85 4.17
CA SER A 30 -6.29 -12.66 4.47
C SER A 30 -5.00 -11.83 4.52
N SER A 31 -5.02 -10.54 4.21
CA SER A 31 -3.82 -9.69 4.28
C SER A 31 -3.40 -9.44 5.72
N LEU A 32 -2.11 -9.14 5.93
CA LEU A 32 -1.59 -8.77 7.24
C LEU A 32 -2.31 -7.53 7.79
N ILE A 33 -2.63 -6.58 6.90
CA ILE A 33 -3.27 -5.32 7.24
C ILE A 33 -4.68 -5.55 7.83
N SER A 34 -5.47 -6.42 7.20
CA SER A 34 -6.81 -6.77 7.69
C SER A 34 -6.76 -7.58 9.00
N GLN A 35 -5.79 -8.49 9.12
CA GLN A 35 -5.65 -9.37 10.28
C GLN A 35 -5.12 -8.64 11.54
N MET A 36 -4.41 -7.52 11.36
CA MET A 36 -3.94 -6.67 12.46
C MET A 36 -5.07 -6.09 13.33
N GLY A 37 -6.28 -5.96 12.75
CA GLY A 37 -7.47 -5.52 13.46
C GLY A 37 -7.41 -4.07 13.95
N LYS A 38 -8.46 -3.66 14.66
CA LYS A 38 -8.68 -2.27 15.09
C LYS A 38 -7.60 -1.75 16.05
N ASN A 39 -7.02 -2.61 16.88
CA ASN A 39 -6.00 -2.22 17.86
C ASN A 39 -4.69 -1.73 17.21
N MET A 40 -4.45 -2.12 15.97
CA MET A 40 -3.29 -1.71 15.16
C MET A 40 -3.73 -0.82 13.98
N HIS A 41 -4.93 -0.22 14.07
CA HIS A 41 -5.49 0.71 13.08
C HIS A 41 -5.62 0.17 11.65
N GLY A 42 -5.28 -1.11 11.39
CA GLY A 42 -5.11 -1.61 10.03
C GLY A 42 -4.21 -0.71 9.18
N ALA A 43 -3.20 -0.08 9.78
CA ALA A 43 -2.39 0.94 9.12
C ALA A 43 -0.96 0.46 8.86
N PHE A 44 -0.40 0.90 7.74
CA PHE A 44 1.01 0.71 7.43
C PHE A 44 1.56 1.91 6.64
N SER A 45 2.87 2.11 6.74
CA SER A 45 3.57 3.09 5.92
C SER A 45 4.95 2.56 5.59
N PHE A 46 5.48 2.98 4.45
CA PHE A 46 6.81 2.60 4.04
C PHE A 46 7.51 3.79 3.40
N CYS A 47 8.84 3.83 3.57
CA CYS A 47 9.69 4.69 2.76
C CYS A 47 10.79 3.86 2.13
N LEU A 48 10.78 3.78 0.81
CA LEU A 48 11.74 3.04 0.01
C LEU A 48 12.99 3.88 -0.17
N SER A 49 14.12 3.28 0.18
CA SER A 49 15.41 3.83 -0.19
C SER A 49 15.74 3.38 -1.62
N PRO A 50 16.31 4.26 -2.47
CA PRO A 50 16.77 3.87 -3.81
C PRO A 50 17.90 2.81 -3.78
N GLY A 51 18.46 2.53 -2.61
CA GLY A 51 19.36 1.40 -2.36
C GLY A 51 19.52 1.10 -0.87
N GLY A 52 19.85 -0.14 -0.53
CA GLY A 52 20.05 -0.57 0.86
C GLY A 52 18.75 -0.91 1.60
N THR A 53 18.76 -0.75 2.92
CA THR A 53 17.63 -1.16 3.79
C THR A 53 16.57 -0.06 3.86
N SER A 54 15.32 -0.40 3.52
CA SER A 54 14.13 0.42 3.78
C SER A 54 13.40 -0.03 5.04
N LYS A 55 12.39 0.74 5.46
CA LYS A 55 11.56 0.39 6.63
C LYS A 55 10.08 0.41 6.25
N ILE A 56 9.36 -0.54 6.83
CA ILE A 56 7.91 -0.58 6.87
C ILE A 56 7.47 -0.46 8.33
N ASN A 57 6.53 0.45 8.58
CA ASN A 57 5.91 0.66 9.88
C ASN A 57 4.49 0.13 9.84
N PHE A 58 4.04 -0.40 10.98
CA PHE A 58 2.69 -0.92 11.16
C PHE A 58 2.06 -0.29 12.39
N GLY A 59 0.73 -0.31 12.48
CA GLY A 59 0.04 0.17 13.67
C GLY A 59 0.10 1.68 13.81
N SER A 60 0.07 2.17 15.05
CA SER A 60 0.16 3.61 15.33
C SER A 60 1.47 4.23 14.84
N ASN A 61 2.56 3.46 14.75
CA ASN A 61 3.83 3.92 14.16
C ASN A 61 3.76 4.16 12.66
N ALA A 62 2.73 3.63 11.99
CA ALA A 62 2.51 3.88 10.58
C ALA A 62 1.95 5.29 10.32
N ILE A 63 1.32 5.91 11.32
CA ILE A 63 0.69 7.22 11.18
C ILE A 63 1.78 8.29 11.06
N VAL A 64 1.87 8.88 9.87
CA VAL A 64 2.78 10.00 9.61
C VAL A 64 1.99 11.29 9.81
N SER A 65 2.54 12.18 10.63
CA SER A 65 1.97 13.49 10.93
C SER A 65 3.09 14.52 11.04
N GLY A 66 2.80 15.78 10.68
CA GLY A 66 3.76 16.87 10.78
C GLY A 66 3.76 17.76 9.54
N ASN A 67 4.57 18.81 9.59
CA ASN A 67 4.65 19.78 8.49
C ASN A 67 5.08 19.10 7.17
N GLY A 68 4.38 19.40 6.09
CA GLY A 68 4.60 18.79 4.77
C GLY A 68 3.95 17.42 4.55
N THR A 69 3.24 16.87 5.54
CA THR A 69 2.42 15.67 5.34
C THR A 69 1.19 16.01 4.52
N VAL A 70 0.94 15.24 3.45
CA VAL A 70 -0.27 15.34 2.64
C VAL A 70 -0.99 13.99 2.64
N SER A 71 -2.31 14.03 2.65
CA SER A 71 -3.17 12.86 2.53
C SER A 71 -4.07 13.00 1.30
N THR A 72 -4.48 11.86 0.78
CA THR A 72 -5.48 11.79 -0.30
C THR A 72 -6.41 10.61 0.00
N PRO A 73 -7.73 10.79 -0.15
CA PRO A 73 -8.68 9.72 0.08
C PRO A 73 -8.40 8.53 -0.85
N MET A 74 -8.37 7.35 -0.25
CA MET A 74 -8.25 6.10 -1.00
C MET A 74 -9.61 5.45 -1.16
N PHE A 75 -9.77 4.67 -2.23
CA PHE A 75 -11.02 3.95 -2.48
C PHE A 75 -10.77 2.53 -2.97
N LEU A 76 -11.84 1.71 -2.89
CA LEU A 76 -11.83 0.33 -3.35
C LEU A 76 -12.69 0.19 -4.61
N LYS A 77 -12.20 -0.60 -5.57
CA LYS A 77 -12.98 -0.96 -6.76
C LYS A 77 -13.58 -2.34 -6.61
N LYS A 78 -14.87 -2.49 -6.95
CA LYS A 78 -15.55 -3.79 -6.96
C LYS A 78 -14.95 -4.79 -7.95
N ALA A 79 -14.47 -4.32 -9.11
CA ALA A 79 -13.96 -5.18 -10.17
C ALA A 79 -12.61 -5.85 -9.83
N LYS A 80 -11.81 -5.22 -8.98
CA LYS A 80 -10.51 -5.72 -8.51
C LYS A 80 -10.37 -5.38 -7.01
N PRO A 81 -11.04 -6.14 -6.13
CA PRO A 81 -10.97 -5.92 -4.70
C PRO A 81 -9.53 -6.14 -4.20
N GLY A 82 -9.18 -5.53 -3.06
CA GLY A 82 -7.88 -5.71 -2.41
C GLY A 82 -6.83 -4.65 -2.76
N PHE A 83 -6.93 -3.96 -3.89
CA PHE A 83 -5.96 -2.91 -4.26
C PHE A 83 -6.31 -1.54 -3.66
N TYR A 84 -5.29 -0.75 -3.36
CA TYR A 84 -5.42 0.65 -2.97
C TYR A 84 -5.52 1.52 -4.22
N TYR A 85 -6.64 2.20 -4.41
CA TYR A 85 -6.82 3.14 -5.52
C TYR A 85 -6.79 4.58 -5.03
N LEU A 86 -6.21 5.44 -5.86
CA LEU A 86 -6.12 6.87 -5.67
C LEU A 86 -6.73 7.58 -6.88
N ASN A 87 -7.36 8.72 -6.64
CA ASN A 87 -7.74 9.64 -7.71
C ASN A 87 -6.57 10.59 -7.93
N LEU A 88 -6.02 10.56 -9.14
CA LEU A 88 -5.03 11.54 -9.58
C LEU A 88 -5.74 12.55 -10.44
N ASP A 89 -5.54 13.84 -10.20
CA ASP A 89 -6.13 14.89 -11.03
C ASP A 89 -5.34 15.09 -12.34
N ALA A 90 -4.02 14.93 -12.28
CA ALA A 90 -3.13 15.02 -13.44
C ALA A 90 -1.80 14.30 -13.19
N VAL A 91 -1.07 14.12 -14.28
CA VAL A 91 0.35 13.74 -14.29
C VAL A 91 1.14 14.89 -14.92
N SER A 92 2.39 15.11 -14.49
CA SER A 92 3.24 16.16 -15.08
C SER A 92 4.61 15.60 -15.44
N VAL A 93 5.14 16.03 -16.59
CA VAL A 93 6.49 15.71 -17.06
C VAL A 93 7.19 17.03 -17.39
N GLY A 94 8.13 17.42 -16.55
CA GLY A 94 8.67 18.79 -16.56
C GLY A 94 7.55 19.80 -16.31
N GLU A 95 7.44 20.79 -17.20
CA GLU A 95 6.39 21.83 -17.13
C GLU A 95 5.07 21.41 -17.81
N THR A 96 5.04 20.24 -18.44
CA THR A 96 3.84 19.77 -19.16
C THR A 96 2.92 19.02 -18.22
N ARG A 97 1.73 19.56 -17.96
CA ARG A 97 0.67 18.92 -17.18
C ARG A 97 -0.37 18.27 -18.10
N VAL A 98 -0.71 17.01 -17.81
CA VAL A 98 -1.73 16.22 -18.52
C VAL A 98 -2.83 15.87 -17.53
N GLU A 99 -4.01 16.45 -17.70
CA GLU A 99 -5.18 16.16 -16.89
C GLU A 99 -5.63 14.71 -17.08
N THR A 100 -5.97 14.02 -16.00
CA THR A 100 -6.57 12.66 -16.07
C THR A 100 -8.07 12.72 -16.32
N LEU A 101 -8.69 13.91 -16.20
CA LEU A 101 -10.14 14.13 -16.27
C LEU A 101 -10.94 13.22 -15.32
N GLY A 102 -10.36 12.85 -14.17
CA GLY A 102 -10.98 11.95 -13.21
C GLY A 102 -11.04 10.49 -13.67
N THR A 103 -10.35 10.13 -14.75
CA THR A 103 -10.18 8.73 -15.13
C THR A 103 -9.20 8.07 -14.16
N PRO A 104 -9.57 6.90 -13.58
CA PRO A 104 -8.66 6.19 -12.70
C PRO A 104 -7.41 5.78 -13.48
N PHE A 105 -6.25 6.30 -13.09
CA PHE A 105 -4.99 5.90 -13.69
C PHE A 105 -4.68 4.46 -13.30
N HIS A 106 -4.50 3.61 -14.30
CA HIS A 106 -3.96 2.27 -14.14
C HIS A 106 -2.54 2.30 -14.68
N ALA A 107 -1.55 2.35 -13.80
CA ALA A 107 -0.17 2.22 -14.23
C ALA A 107 0.03 0.81 -14.81
N VAL A 108 0.52 0.73 -16.06
CA VAL A 108 0.83 -0.54 -16.74
C VAL A 108 1.98 -1.25 -16.03
N ASP A 109 2.92 -0.47 -15.48
CA ASP A 109 3.97 -0.90 -14.57
C ASP A 109 3.76 -0.27 -13.19
N SER A 110 4.04 -1.02 -12.13
CA SER A 110 3.83 -0.58 -10.75
C SER A 110 4.85 0.51 -10.37
N ASN A 111 4.45 1.78 -10.46
CA ASN A 111 5.25 2.89 -9.95
C ASN A 111 4.99 3.03 -8.44
N MET A 112 5.92 2.54 -7.62
CA MET A 112 5.80 2.66 -6.18
C MET A 112 6.20 4.08 -5.74
N ILE A 113 5.28 4.78 -5.07
CA ILE A 113 5.58 6.08 -4.46
C ILE A 113 6.63 5.82 -3.37
N ASN A 114 7.74 6.56 -3.39
CA ASN A 114 8.85 6.33 -2.45
C ASN A 114 8.40 6.32 -0.99
N CYS A 115 7.49 7.21 -0.60
CA CYS A 115 6.93 7.27 0.73
C CYS A 115 5.40 7.26 0.61
N MET A 116 4.76 6.17 1.01
CA MET A 116 3.30 6.03 0.98
C MET A 116 2.77 5.87 2.40
N LEU A 117 1.84 6.75 2.78
CA LEU A 117 1.06 6.64 4.00
C LEU A 117 -0.26 5.95 3.69
N LEU A 118 -0.47 4.77 4.28
CA LEU A 118 -1.72 4.04 4.19
C LEU A 118 -2.35 4.02 5.58
N ALA A 119 -3.12 5.06 5.87
CA ALA A 119 -3.93 5.16 7.06
C ALA A 119 -5.40 4.89 6.70
N HIS A 120 -6.03 3.99 7.44
CA HIS A 120 -7.47 3.80 7.39
C HIS A 120 -8.13 5.01 8.09
N GLU A 121 -8.63 5.99 7.35
CA GLU A 121 -9.58 6.96 7.91
C GLU A 121 -10.89 6.22 8.21
N LEU A 122 -11.05 5.74 9.45
CA LEU A 122 -12.36 5.42 10.02
C LEU A 122 -13.02 6.74 10.41
N LEU A 123 -13.92 7.22 9.56
CA LEU A 123 -15.11 7.96 10.02
C LEU A 123 -16.05 6.99 10.74
#